data_AF-A0A7K1X179-F1
#
_entry.id   AF-A0A7K1X179-F1
#
_cell.length_a   1.000
_cell.length_b   1.000
_cell.length_c   1.000
_cell.angle_alpha   90.00
_cell.angle_beta   90.00
_cell.angle_gamma   90.00
#
_symmetry.space_group_name_H-M   'P 1'
#
loop_
_entity.id
_entity.type
_entity.pdbx_description
1 polymer ?
#
loop_
_entity_poly.entity_id
_entity_poly.type
_entity_poly.pdbx_seq_one_letter_code
_entity_poly.pdbx_strand_id
1 'polypeptide(L)'
;MNPLLLTDGYKVDHRRQYPDGTTLVYSNWTPRKSRIEGLDEVVFFGLQYFIKKYIIHDFEEYFFKKSKEEVVAKYARRINNYLGENQVGTKHIEDLHDLGYIPMVFKALPEGASVPLRVPMFTMYNTIPEFFWLTNYFETLLSAVIWLPCNSATIAKEYRKVLDKYADLTSSVPEFVDWQAHDFSMRGMGGIEAALTSAAGHLLSFTGSDTIPAIDFLEEYYKANSDQELVAGSVAATEHSVMCMGTTEGEYETFKRLITEVYPKGIVSIVSDTWDLWKVLTDYLPRLREDIVSREGKVVIRPDSGDPVDIICGNPNGKTEQEKKGVIELLWDVFGGTTNAKGFKELVPQIGAIYGDSITVARATQICERLKEKGFASTNVVLGIGSFTYQYNTRDTFGFAMKATYGEVNGEGRAIFKDPITDDGTKKSAKGLMKIDLIDGKYHLTDNVSWEEEKQGELKEVFRDGKLLVDQSLSEIRTRVKNEVSVEA
;
A
#
# COMPACT_ATOMS: atom_id res chain seq x y z
N MET A 1 9.60 8.43 -20.87
CA MET A 1 8.54 9.05 -21.72
C MET A 1 8.48 10.52 -21.35
N ASN A 2 8.12 11.45 -22.25
CA ASN A 2 7.97 12.87 -21.84
C ASN A 2 6.83 12.98 -20.80
N PRO A 3 7.10 13.43 -19.56
CA PRO A 3 6.11 13.45 -18.48
C PRO A 3 4.92 14.37 -18.76
N LEU A 4 5.05 15.37 -19.64
CA LEU A 4 3.91 16.20 -20.06
C LEU A 4 2.84 15.43 -20.82
N LEU A 5 3.15 14.26 -21.37
CA LEU A 5 2.14 13.44 -22.05
C LEU A 5 1.37 12.55 -21.07
N LEU A 6 1.71 12.56 -19.78
CA LEU A 6 1.02 11.83 -18.72
C LEU A 6 -0.13 12.66 -18.15
N THR A 7 -0.99 13.18 -19.03
CA THR A 7 -2.16 13.99 -18.68
C THR A 7 -3.39 13.50 -19.44
N ASP A 8 -4.58 13.72 -18.87
CA ASP A 8 -5.82 13.52 -19.62
C ASP A 8 -5.93 14.53 -20.77
N GLY A 9 -6.44 14.08 -21.92
CA GLY A 9 -6.47 14.88 -23.15
C GLY A 9 -7.19 16.22 -23.01
N TYR A 10 -8.23 16.31 -22.18
CA TYR A 10 -8.98 17.56 -21.98
C TYR A 10 -8.15 18.65 -21.27
N LYS A 11 -7.15 18.26 -20.45
CA LYS A 11 -6.27 19.18 -19.72
C LYS A 11 -5.26 19.89 -20.62
N VAL A 12 -4.95 19.31 -21.78
CA VAL A 12 -3.99 19.86 -22.75
C VAL A 12 -4.34 21.30 -23.14
N ASP A 13 -5.63 21.64 -23.18
CA ASP A 13 -6.08 22.97 -23.59
C ASP A 13 -6.61 23.85 -22.43
N HIS A 14 -6.61 23.34 -21.19
CA HIS A 14 -7.14 24.07 -20.04
C HIS A 14 -6.47 25.43 -19.82
N ARG A 15 -5.19 25.55 -20.15
CA ARG A 15 -4.46 26.83 -20.04
C ARG A 15 -5.21 27.98 -20.73
N ARG A 16 -5.90 27.71 -21.84
CA ARG A 16 -6.68 28.72 -22.59
C ARG A 16 -8.13 28.84 -22.14
N GLN A 17 -8.60 27.92 -21.32
CA GLN A 17 -9.97 27.90 -20.78
C GLN A 17 -10.07 28.60 -19.42
N TYR A 18 -8.96 28.70 -18.69
CA TYR A 18 -8.89 29.57 -17.52
C TYR A 18 -9.13 31.03 -17.92
N PRO A 19 -9.72 31.87 -17.05
CA PRO A 19 -9.92 33.28 -17.33
C PRO A 19 -8.61 33.99 -17.70
N ASP A 20 -8.67 34.93 -18.65
CA ASP A 20 -7.53 35.79 -18.96
C ASP A 20 -7.04 36.52 -17.70
N GLY A 21 -5.71 36.57 -17.53
CA GLY A 21 -5.07 37.13 -16.34
C GLY A 21 -4.99 36.18 -15.15
N THR A 22 -5.28 34.89 -15.32
CA THR A 22 -5.01 33.88 -14.27
C THR A 22 -3.51 33.81 -13.98
N THR A 23 -3.14 33.96 -12.71
CA THR A 23 -1.74 33.92 -12.23
C THR A 23 -1.48 32.81 -11.24
N LEU A 24 -2.51 32.26 -10.60
CA LEU A 24 -2.33 31.19 -9.62
C LEU A 24 -3.49 30.20 -9.67
N VAL A 25 -3.17 28.93 -9.55
CA VAL A 25 -4.14 27.86 -9.27
C VAL A 25 -3.63 27.04 -8.10
N TYR A 26 -4.47 26.88 -7.09
CA TYR A 26 -4.21 26.12 -5.87
C TYR A 26 -5.17 24.93 -5.79
N SER A 27 -4.59 23.75 -5.60
CA SER A 27 -5.31 22.47 -5.54
C SER A 27 -4.90 21.65 -4.32
N ASN A 28 -5.80 20.75 -3.90
CA ASN A 28 -5.54 19.80 -2.82
C ASN A 28 -5.80 18.37 -3.28
N TRP A 29 -5.19 17.40 -2.59
CA TRP A 29 -5.50 15.97 -2.69
C TRP A 29 -6.15 15.48 -1.40
N THR A 30 -7.37 14.95 -1.52
CA THR A 30 -8.20 14.59 -0.36
C THR A 30 -8.86 13.21 -0.53
N PRO A 31 -8.76 12.29 0.44
CA PRO A 31 -9.67 11.14 0.55
C PRO A 31 -11.04 11.63 1.01
N ARG A 32 -12.13 11.36 0.28
CA ARG A 32 -13.43 12.03 0.55
C ARG A 32 -14.47 11.15 1.22
N LYS A 33 -14.35 9.84 1.07
CA LYS A 33 -15.28 8.83 1.59
C LYS A 33 -14.54 7.50 1.69
N SER A 34 -15.07 6.56 2.45
CA SER A 34 -14.62 5.16 2.40
C SER A 34 -15.73 4.27 1.82
N ARG A 35 -15.34 3.26 1.04
CA ARG A 35 -16.19 2.12 0.66
C ARG A 35 -15.98 0.90 1.55
N ILE A 36 -15.05 0.99 2.51
CA ILE A 36 -14.79 -0.02 3.53
C ILE A 36 -15.51 0.45 4.79
N GLU A 37 -16.43 -0.40 5.27
CA GLU A 37 -17.25 -0.10 6.45
C GLU A 37 -16.38 0.14 7.69
N GLY A 38 -16.74 1.14 8.50
CA GLY A 38 -16.05 1.47 9.75
C GLY A 38 -14.70 2.20 9.60
N LEU A 39 -14.22 2.40 8.38
CA LEU A 39 -12.91 3.02 8.12
C LEU A 39 -13.08 4.50 7.75
N ASP A 40 -12.62 5.39 8.62
CA ASP A 40 -12.79 6.85 8.52
C ASP A 40 -11.46 7.64 8.41
N GLU A 41 -10.33 6.94 8.38
CA GLU A 41 -8.99 7.51 8.23
C GLU A 41 -8.17 6.73 7.19
N VAL A 42 -7.30 7.42 6.45
CA VAL A 42 -6.50 6.84 5.37
C VAL A 42 -5.03 7.16 5.62
N VAL A 43 -4.16 6.15 5.52
CA VAL A 43 -2.71 6.32 5.64
C VAL A 43 -2.19 7.03 4.40
N PHE A 44 -1.57 8.19 4.58
CA PHE A 44 -0.97 8.97 3.50
C PHE A 44 0.40 8.40 3.11
N PHE A 45 0.59 7.95 1.87
CA PHE A 45 1.88 7.43 1.40
C PHE A 45 2.03 7.56 -0.13
N GLY A 46 3.24 7.88 -0.61
CA GLY A 46 3.59 7.86 -2.03
C GLY A 46 3.86 9.21 -2.69
N LEU A 47 3.71 10.35 -1.99
CA LEU A 47 3.98 11.67 -2.58
C LEU A 47 5.47 11.90 -2.80
N GLN A 48 6.33 11.47 -1.88
CA GLN A 48 7.78 11.56 -2.00
C GLN A 48 8.28 10.74 -3.21
N TYR A 49 7.76 9.52 -3.39
CA TYR A 49 7.97 8.75 -4.61
C TYR A 49 7.54 9.54 -5.85
N PHE A 50 6.32 10.07 -5.87
CA PHE A 50 5.80 10.86 -6.98
C PHE A 50 6.71 12.06 -7.32
N ILE A 51 7.15 12.81 -6.32
CA ILE A 51 8.03 13.97 -6.50
C ILE A 51 9.39 13.54 -7.04
N LYS A 52 10.05 12.58 -6.39
CA LYS A 52 11.39 12.11 -6.79
C LYS A 52 11.40 11.52 -8.20
N LYS A 53 10.46 10.61 -8.49
CA LYS A 53 10.39 9.89 -9.77
C LYS A 53 9.87 10.78 -10.89
N TYR A 54 8.71 11.38 -10.70
CA TYR A 54 8.01 12.02 -11.81
C TYR A 54 8.35 13.49 -11.96
N ILE A 55 8.37 14.25 -10.85
CA ILE A 55 8.57 15.71 -10.89
C ILE A 55 10.05 16.06 -11.06
N ILE A 56 10.95 15.32 -10.42
CA ILE A 56 12.39 15.56 -10.47
C ILE A 56 13.02 14.71 -11.57
N HIS A 57 13.10 13.39 -11.39
CA HIS A 57 13.87 12.53 -12.28
C HIS A 57 13.35 12.51 -13.73
N ASP A 58 12.04 12.27 -13.94
CA ASP A 58 11.52 12.11 -15.31
C ASP A 58 11.46 13.42 -16.10
N PHE A 59 11.16 14.55 -15.45
CA PHE A 59 11.30 15.86 -16.10
C PHE A 59 12.76 16.17 -16.40
N GLU A 60 13.68 15.89 -15.49
CA GLU A 60 15.10 16.08 -15.77
C GLU A 60 15.55 15.22 -16.97
N GLU A 61 15.30 13.91 -16.93
CA GLU A 61 15.82 12.96 -17.91
C GLU A 61 15.13 13.04 -19.28
N TYR A 62 13.79 13.18 -19.30
CA TYR A 62 13.01 13.10 -20.53
C TYR A 62 12.49 14.45 -21.04
N PHE A 63 12.73 15.55 -20.32
CA PHE A 63 12.31 16.89 -20.72
C PHE A 63 13.48 17.89 -20.71
N PHE A 64 14.04 18.26 -19.55
CA PHE A 64 15.04 19.33 -19.45
C PHE A 64 16.41 18.98 -20.05
N LYS A 65 16.91 17.75 -19.88
CA LYS A 65 18.18 17.29 -20.50
C LYS A 65 18.09 17.04 -22.00
N LYS A 66 16.87 16.91 -22.56
CA LYS A 66 16.67 16.77 -24.00
C LYS A 66 16.68 18.16 -24.64
N SER A 67 17.03 18.24 -25.93
CA SER A 67 17.00 19.55 -26.60
C SER A 67 15.57 20.08 -26.68
N LYS A 68 15.42 21.40 -26.56
CA LYS A 68 14.12 22.08 -26.65
C LYS A 68 13.40 21.72 -27.94
N GLU A 69 14.12 21.69 -29.05
CA GLU A 69 13.59 21.37 -30.37
C GLU A 69 13.00 19.96 -30.41
N GLU A 70 13.68 18.97 -29.83
CA GLU A 70 13.21 17.59 -29.80
C GLU A 70 11.94 17.47 -28.96
N VAL A 71 11.94 18.05 -27.76
CA VAL A 71 10.83 18.02 -26.82
C VAL A 71 9.58 18.66 -27.41
N VAL A 72 9.73 19.86 -27.96
CA VAL A 72 8.64 20.64 -28.55
C VAL A 72 8.10 19.95 -29.81
N ALA A 73 8.98 19.45 -30.69
CA ALA A 73 8.55 18.72 -31.89
C ALA A 73 7.78 17.43 -31.53
N LYS A 74 8.26 16.67 -30.54
CA LYS A 74 7.57 15.46 -30.07
C LYS A 74 6.22 15.77 -29.44
N TYR A 75 6.13 16.82 -28.62
CA TYR A 75 4.87 17.27 -28.02
C TYR A 75 3.87 17.71 -29.09
N ALA A 76 4.28 18.64 -29.98
CA ALA A 76 3.45 19.14 -31.07
C ALA A 76 2.92 18.01 -31.95
N ARG A 77 3.81 17.09 -32.37
CA ARG A 77 3.42 15.92 -33.17
C ARG A 77 2.37 15.08 -32.45
N ARG A 78 2.55 14.81 -31.14
CA ARG A 78 1.62 13.96 -30.40
C ARG A 78 0.26 14.63 -30.24
N ILE A 79 0.22 15.89 -29.84
CA ILE A 79 -1.04 16.64 -29.61
C ILE A 79 -1.79 16.84 -30.93
N ASN A 80 -1.11 17.26 -31.99
CA ASN A 80 -1.75 17.50 -33.29
C ASN A 80 -2.26 16.20 -33.93
N ASN A 81 -1.54 15.09 -33.80
CA ASN A 81 -2.04 13.80 -34.30
C ASN A 81 -3.21 13.26 -33.47
N TYR A 82 -3.26 13.57 -32.17
CA TYR A 82 -4.32 13.12 -31.28
C TYR A 82 -5.61 13.93 -31.44
N LEU A 83 -5.51 15.25 -31.55
CA LEU A 83 -6.66 16.16 -31.63
C LEU A 83 -7.06 16.56 -33.05
N GLY A 84 -6.17 16.39 -34.04
CA GLY A 84 -6.33 16.97 -35.37
C GLY A 84 -6.11 18.48 -35.36
N GLU A 85 -6.94 19.22 -36.11
CA GLU A 85 -6.91 20.68 -36.14
C GLU A 85 -7.23 21.25 -34.75
N ASN A 86 -6.27 21.99 -34.18
CA ASN A 86 -6.37 22.55 -32.84
C ASN A 86 -5.51 23.81 -32.72
N GLN A 87 -5.61 24.50 -31.58
CA GLN A 87 -4.88 25.74 -31.30
C GLN A 87 -4.12 25.70 -29.96
N VAL A 88 -3.82 24.50 -29.44
CA VAL A 88 -3.11 24.33 -28.16
C VAL A 88 -1.75 25.04 -28.19
N GLY A 89 -1.03 24.90 -29.30
CA GLY A 89 0.30 25.48 -29.51
C GLY A 89 1.39 24.88 -28.60
N THR A 90 2.61 25.40 -28.71
CA THR A 90 3.80 24.87 -28.00
C THR A 90 4.48 25.87 -27.08
N LYS A 91 4.14 27.16 -27.16
CA LYS A 91 4.86 28.22 -26.44
C LYS A 91 5.00 27.98 -24.93
N HIS A 92 3.95 27.52 -24.27
CA HIS A 92 3.98 27.19 -22.84
C HIS A 92 4.93 26.03 -22.49
N ILE A 93 5.17 25.11 -23.43
CA ILE A 93 6.15 24.03 -23.28
C ILE A 93 7.56 24.54 -23.51
N GLU A 94 7.74 25.41 -24.51
CA GLU A 94 9.00 26.12 -24.75
C GLU A 94 9.42 26.94 -23.54
N ASP A 95 8.48 27.68 -22.94
CA ASP A 95 8.70 28.52 -21.76
C ASP A 95 9.06 27.69 -20.53
N LEU A 96 8.40 26.54 -20.35
CA LEU A 96 8.75 25.63 -19.26
C LEU A 96 10.15 25.05 -19.46
N HIS A 97 10.51 24.67 -20.69
CA HIS A 97 11.83 24.15 -21.00
C HIS A 97 12.92 25.21 -20.76
N ASP A 98 12.71 26.44 -21.21
CA ASP A 98 13.62 27.57 -20.98
C ASP A 98 13.81 27.87 -19.48
N LEU A 99 12.77 27.66 -18.66
CA LEU A 99 12.86 27.82 -17.21
C LEU A 99 13.77 26.77 -16.55
N GLY A 100 13.77 25.54 -17.06
CA GLY A 100 14.69 24.48 -16.63
C GLY A 100 14.33 23.76 -15.33
N TYR A 101 13.16 24.03 -14.73
CA TYR A 101 12.65 23.32 -13.55
C TYR A 101 11.12 23.42 -13.45
N ILE A 102 10.51 22.66 -12.53
CA ILE A 102 9.06 22.71 -12.26
C ILE A 102 8.74 23.78 -11.20
N PRO A 103 8.06 24.91 -11.56
CA PRO A 103 7.80 26.04 -10.67
C PRO A 103 6.54 25.82 -9.83
N MET A 104 6.63 24.89 -8.89
CA MET A 104 5.51 24.46 -8.04
C MET A 104 5.94 24.38 -6.58
N VAL A 105 4.96 24.52 -5.69
CA VAL A 105 5.06 24.14 -4.28
C VAL A 105 4.17 22.93 -4.05
N PHE A 106 4.66 21.98 -3.25
CA PHE A 106 3.83 20.96 -2.59
C PHE A 106 3.97 21.13 -1.09
N LYS A 107 2.84 21.24 -0.39
CA LYS A 107 2.77 21.21 1.07
C LYS A 107 2.01 19.98 1.53
N ALA A 108 2.56 19.19 2.43
CA ALA A 108 2.00 17.89 2.80
C ALA A 108 1.99 17.67 4.31
N LEU A 109 1.04 16.85 4.75
CA LEU A 109 1.16 16.11 6.01
C LEU A 109 2.33 15.13 5.89
N PRO A 110 2.92 14.65 7.00
CA PRO A 110 3.99 13.67 6.91
C PRO A 110 3.46 12.31 6.42
N GLU A 111 4.27 11.57 5.65
CA GLU A 111 3.83 10.27 5.12
C GLU A 111 3.75 9.21 6.24
N GLY A 112 2.83 8.27 6.16
CA GLY A 112 2.50 7.34 7.24
C GLY A 112 1.52 7.90 8.27
N ALA A 113 1.10 9.17 8.16
CA ALA A 113 0.03 9.71 8.99
C ALA A 113 -1.33 9.13 8.60
N SER A 114 -2.18 8.85 9.58
CA SER A 114 -3.60 8.57 9.37
C SER A 114 -4.39 9.86 9.24
N VAL A 115 -4.98 10.05 8.07
CA VAL A 115 -5.64 11.29 7.70
C VAL A 115 -7.14 11.04 7.64
N PRO A 116 -7.95 11.76 8.45
CA PRO A 116 -9.40 11.63 8.40
C PRO A 116 -9.96 11.91 7.01
N LEU A 117 -11.05 11.22 6.66
CA LEU A 117 -11.80 11.52 5.45
C LEU A 117 -12.19 13.00 5.42
N ARG A 118 -12.10 13.59 4.23
CA ARG A 118 -12.36 15.00 3.91
C ARG A 118 -11.31 15.99 4.43
N VAL A 119 -10.20 15.49 4.98
CA VAL A 119 -9.02 16.30 5.30
C VAL A 119 -7.98 16.15 4.17
N PRO A 120 -7.53 17.25 3.55
CA PRO A 120 -6.43 17.23 2.58
C PRO A 120 -5.15 16.62 3.13
N MET A 121 -4.57 15.69 2.39
CA MET A 121 -3.25 15.11 2.70
C MET A 121 -2.12 16.04 2.26
N PHE A 122 -2.33 16.74 1.14
CA PHE A 122 -1.40 17.74 0.65
C PHE A 122 -2.09 18.75 -0.27
N THR A 123 -1.44 19.88 -0.47
CA THR A 123 -1.83 20.96 -1.37
C THR A 123 -0.68 21.29 -2.32
N MET A 124 -1.02 21.87 -3.47
CA MET A 124 -0.05 22.27 -4.48
C MET A 124 -0.51 23.49 -5.27
N TYR A 125 0.44 24.33 -5.64
CA TYR A 125 0.20 25.54 -6.43
C TYR A 125 1.46 25.97 -7.18
N ASN A 126 1.29 26.73 -8.26
CA ASN A 126 2.38 27.28 -9.05
C ASN A 126 3.02 28.49 -8.36
N THR A 127 4.34 28.65 -8.52
CA THR A 127 5.11 29.76 -7.94
C THR A 127 5.34 30.91 -8.90
N ILE A 128 5.24 30.63 -10.21
CA ILE A 128 5.43 31.62 -11.28
C ILE A 128 4.10 31.78 -12.04
N PRO A 129 3.62 33.04 -12.23
CA PRO A 129 2.30 33.31 -12.81
C PRO A 129 2.01 32.63 -14.14
N GLU A 130 2.98 32.62 -15.06
CA GLU A 130 2.86 32.08 -16.42
C GLU A 130 2.58 30.56 -16.44
N PHE A 131 2.86 29.87 -15.32
CA PHE A 131 2.73 28.43 -15.18
C PHE A 131 1.54 27.99 -14.32
N PHE A 132 0.54 28.85 -14.13
CA PHE A 132 -0.70 28.52 -13.40
C PHE A 132 -1.39 27.23 -13.86
N TRP A 133 -1.22 26.89 -15.14
CA TRP A 133 -1.82 25.70 -15.74
C TRP A 133 -1.21 24.38 -15.23
N LEU A 134 0.04 24.40 -14.75
CA LEU A 134 0.74 23.19 -14.30
C LEU A 134 0.02 22.52 -13.12
N THR A 135 -0.55 23.30 -12.20
CA THR A 135 -1.21 22.78 -11.00
C THR A 135 -2.19 21.66 -11.36
N ASN A 136 -3.17 21.94 -12.23
CA ASN A 136 -4.17 20.94 -12.60
C ASN A 136 -3.77 20.05 -13.78
N TYR A 137 -2.67 20.38 -14.46
CA TYR A 137 -2.08 19.49 -15.47
C TYR A 137 -1.56 18.20 -14.83
N PHE A 138 -0.95 18.31 -13.64
CA PHE A 138 -0.46 17.15 -12.89
C PHE A 138 -1.53 16.26 -12.29
N GLU A 139 -2.81 16.67 -12.26
CA GLU A 139 -3.89 15.90 -11.63
C GLU A 139 -3.98 14.47 -12.12
N THR A 140 -3.81 14.21 -13.42
CA THR A 140 -3.93 12.86 -13.97
C THR A 140 -2.80 11.96 -13.49
N LEU A 141 -1.54 12.39 -13.66
CA LEU A 141 -0.37 11.63 -13.24
C LEU A 141 -0.37 11.42 -11.72
N LEU A 142 -0.59 12.48 -10.97
CA LEU A 142 -0.67 12.44 -9.51
C LEU A 142 -1.77 11.48 -9.04
N SER A 143 -2.95 11.59 -9.66
CA SER A 143 -4.04 10.67 -9.37
C SER A 143 -3.61 9.25 -9.65
N ALA A 144 -3.05 8.94 -10.83
CA ALA A 144 -2.67 7.58 -11.22
C ALA A 144 -1.64 6.93 -10.29
N VAL A 145 -0.79 7.72 -9.65
CA VAL A 145 0.34 7.24 -8.84
C VAL A 145 0.01 7.09 -7.35
N ILE A 146 -0.70 8.04 -6.75
CA ILE A 146 -0.74 8.16 -5.28
C ILE A 146 -1.86 7.33 -4.63
N TRP A 147 -2.97 7.06 -5.33
CA TRP A 147 -4.12 6.39 -4.70
C TRP A 147 -3.79 4.97 -4.24
N LEU A 148 -2.99 4.22 -5.01
CA LEU A 148 -2.71 2.81 -4.75
C LEU A 148 -1.82 2.59 -3.51
N PRO A 149 -0.66 3.26 -3.35
CA PRO A 149 0.14 3.13 -2.13
C PRO A 149 -0.63 3.55 -0.87
N CYS A 150 -1.46 4.60 -0.95
CA CYS A 150 -2.34 4.99 0.17
C CYS A 150 -3.36 3.88 0.49
N ASN A 151 -3.99 3.27 -0.53
CA ASN A 151 -4.92 2.16 -0.33
C ASN A 151 -4.24 0.98 0.37
N SER A 152 -3.10 0.53 -0.17
CA SER A 152 -2.40 -0.65 0.35
C SER A 152 -1.87 -0.42 1.76
N ALA A 153 -1.32 0.77 2.06
CA ALA A 153 -0.89 1.13 3.41
C ALA A 153 -2.04 1.14 4.41
N THR A 154 -3.19 1.71 4.02
CA THR A 154 -4.38 1.76 4.88
C THR A 154 -4.93 0.36 5.15
N ILE A 155 -5.07 -0.47 4.12
CA ILE A 155 -5.54 -1.86 4.26
C ILE A 155 -4.57 -2.68 5.12
N ALA A 156 -3.26 -2.50 4.93
CA ALA A 156 -2.25 -3.16 5.76
C ALA A 156 -2.36 -2.73 7.24
N LYS A 157 -2.59 -1.44 7.53
CA LYS A 157 -2.86 -0.96 8.89
C LYS A 157 -4.10 -1.64 9.50
N GLU A 158 -5.14 -1.89 8.72
CA GLU A 158 -6.33 -2.61 9.21
C GLU A 158 -6.06 -4.08 9.54
N TYR A 159 -5.25 -4.78 8.73
CA TYR A 159 -4.75 -6.10 9.14
C TYR A 159 -3.95 -6.00 10.43
N ARG A 160 -3.09 -4.99 10.55
CA ARG A 160 -2.23 -4.80 11.72
C ARG A 160 -3.06 -4.66 13.00
N LYS A 161 -4.09 -3.80 12.99
CA LYS A 161 -5.03 -3.63 14.12
C LYS A 161 -5.70 -4.95 14.52
N VAL A 162 -6.18 -5.72 13.55
CA VAL A 162 -6.81 -7.03 13.82
C VAL A 162 -5.79 -7.98 14.45
N LEU A 163 -4.63 -8.13 13.83
CA LEU A 163 -3.62 -9.11 14.25
C LEU A 163 -3.01 -8.77 15.60
N ASP A 164 -2.65 -7.50 15.85
CA ASP A 164 -2.17 -7.02 17.16
C ASP A 164 -3.20 -7.31 18.25
N LYS A 165 -4.48 -6.94 18.04
CA LYS A 165 -5.55 -7.21 19.01
C LYS A 165 -5.62 -8.69 19.40
N TYR A 166 -5.59 -9.60 18.42
CA TYR A 166 -5.69 -11.03 18.74
C TYR A 166 -4.40 -11.62 19.30
N ALA A 167 -3.24 -11.12 18.89
CA ALA A 167 -1.96 -11.51 19.48
C ALA A 167 -1.88 -11.07 20.95
N ASP A 168 -2.35 -9.86 21.28
CA ASP A 168 -2.44 -9.37 22.65
C ASP A 168 -3.40 -10.19 23.51
N LEU A 169 -4.50 -10.69 22.93
CA LEU A 169 -5.43 -11.56 23.64
C LEU A 169 -4.90 -12.98 23.83
N THR A 170 -4.13 -13.51 22.89
CA THR A 170 -3.94 -14.96 22.78
C THR A 170 -2.49 -15.44 22.72
N SER A 171 -1.52 -14.58 22.42
CA SER A 171 -0.12 -14.96 22.18
C SER A 171 0.82 -14.53 23.32
N SER A 172 1.89 -15.29 23.51
CA SER A 172 3.04 -14.94 24.33
C SER A 172 4.12 -14.15 23.57
N VAL A 173 4.00 -14.05 22.24
CA VAL A 173 4.97 -13.41 21.34
C VAL A 173 4.23 -12.43 20.40
N PRO A 174 3.63 -11.35 20.93
CA PRO A 174 2.86 -10.40 20.14
C PRO A 174 3.68 -9.72 19.02
N GLU A 175 4.99 -9.60 19.19
CA GLU A 175 5.90 -9.06 18.17
C GLU A 175 5.93 -9.89 16.87
N PHE A 176 5.46 -11.16 16.90
CA PHE A 176 5.34 -11.98 15.71
C PHE A 176 4.39 -11.39 14.65
N VAL A 177 3.50 -10.48 15.04
CA VAL A 177 2.58 -9.80 14.12
C VAL A 177 3.32 -9.11 12.97
N ASP A 178 4.56 -8.65 13.17
CA ASP A 178 5.41 -8.07 12.11
C ASP A 178 5.55 -9.01 10.88
N TRP A 179 5.42 -10.33 11.08
CA TRP A 179 5.50 -11.39 10.06
C TRP A 179 4.17 -12.09 9.78
N GLN A 180 3.11 -11.78 10.53
CA GLN A 180 1.86 -12.56 10.51
C GLN A 180 0.99 -12.26 9.28
N ALA A 181 1.15 -11.11 8.64
CA ALA A 181 0.61 -10.85 7.31
C ALA A 181 1.77 -10.75 6.31
N HIS A 182 1.79 -11.63 5.31
CA HIS A 182 2.88 -11.72 4.34
C HIS A 182 2.38 -11.38 2.93
N ASP A 183 2.99 -10.41 2.26
CA ASP A 183 2.57 -9.99 0.93
C ASP A 183 2.93 -11.01 -0.17
N PHE A 184 1.90 -11.56 -0.83
CA PHE A 184 1.99 -12.49 -1.98
C PHE A 184 1.44 -11.85 -3.28
N SER A 185 1.29 -10.53 -3.30
CA SER A 185 0.43 -9.87 -4.28
C SER A 185 1.07 -9.65 -5.65
N MET A 186 2.41 -9.54 -5.74
CA MET A 186 3.16 -9.09 -6.93
C MET A 186 2.61 -9.64 -8.26
N ARG A 187 2.45 -10.97 -8.36
CA ARG A 187 2.07 -11.65 -9.61
C ARG A 187 0.65 -11.33 -10.09
N GLY A 188 -0.20 -10.83 -9.21
CA GLY A 188 -1.59 -10.50 -9.52
C GLY A 188 -1.87 -8.99 -9.57
N MET A 189 -0.85 -8.14 -9.47
CA MET A 189 -0.98 -6.69 -9.59
C MET A 189 -1.05 -6.27 -11.07
N GLY A 190 -1.64 -5.10 -11.34
CA GLY A 190 -1.90 -4.58 -12.69
C GLY A 190 -0.66 -4.14 -13.50
N GLY A 191 0.55 -4.37 -12.96
CA GLY A 191 1.83 -4.03 -13.54
C GLY A 191 2.92 -3.95 -12.48
N ILE A 192 4.18 -3.87 -12.91
CA ILE A 192 5.33 -3.84 -11.97
C ILE A 192 5.25 -2.65 -11.04
N GLU A 193 5.01 -1.43 -11.54
CA GLU A 193 4.92 -0.25 -10.68
C GLU A 193 3.78 -0.34 -9.65
N ALA A 194 2.64 -0.93 -10.05
CA ALA A 194 1.54 -1.19 -9.12
C ALA A 194 1.95 -2.19 -8.02
N ALA A 195 2.72 -3.23 -8.37
CA ALA A 195 3.29 -4.15 -7.40
C ALA A 195 4.26 -3.46 -6.43
N LEU A 196 5.20 -2.65 -6.93
CA LEU A 196 6.18 -1.95 -6.10
C LEU A 196 5.51 -1.00 -5.11
N THR A 197 4.63 -0.12 -5.61
CA THR A 197 3.95 0.88 -4.77
C THR A 197 2.99 0.27 -3.77
N SER A 198 2.29 -0.82 -4.14
CA SER A 198 1.43 -1.56 -3.22
C SER A 198 2.22 -2.28 -2.14
N ALA A 199 3.28 -3.01 -2.51
CA ALA A 199 4.13 -3.72 -1.56
C ALA A 199 4.85 -2.77 -0.61
N ALA A 200 5.33 -1.62 -1.10
CA ALA A 200 5.90 -0.57 -0.26
C ALA A 200 4.88 -0.05 0.77
N GLY A 201 3.61 0.12 0.38
CA GLY A 201 2.52 0.45 1.30
C GLY A 201 2.27 -0.64 2.35
N HIS A 202 2.26 -1.92 1.96
CA HIS A 202 2.16 -3.05 2.89
C HIS A 202 3.30 -3.06 3.92
N LEU A 203 4.52 -2.83 3.45
CA LEU A 203 5.73 -2.83 4.26
C LEU A 203 5.79 -1.69 5.28
N LEU A 204 4.86 -0.73 5.27
CA LEU A 204 4.74 0.22 6.38
C LEU A 204 4.23 -0.43 7.67
N SER A 205 3.41 -1.49 7.55
CA SER A 205 2.79 -2.18 8.69
C SER A 205 3.43 -3.55 9.00
N PHE A 206 4.14 -4.15 8.04
CA PHE A 206 4.70 -5.50 8.16
C PHE A 206 6.11 -5.57 7.56
N THR A 207 6.81 -6.69 7.79
CA THR A 207 8.12 -6.97 7.19
C THR A 207 8.13 -8.20 6.27
N GLY A 208 7.05 -8.98 6.21
CA GLY A 208 6.93 -10.15 5.33
C GLY A 208 6.45 -9.80 3.92
N SER A 209 7.27 -10.03 2.88
CA SER A 209 6.84 -9.86 1.49
C SER A 209 7.66 -10.73 0.53
N ASP A 210 6.99 -11.34 -0.45
CA ASP A 210 7.63 -12.01 -1.59
C ASP A 210 7.86 -11.05 -2.78
N THR A 211 7.46 -9.77 -2.65
CA THR A 211 7.69 -8.73 -3.65
C THR A 211 9.09 -8.12 -3.49
N ILE A 212 10.12 -8.90 -3.83
CA ILE A 212 11.54 -8.53 -3.70
C ILE A 212 11.86 -7.08 -4.14
N PRO A 213 11.47 -6.62 -5.35
CA PRO A 213 11.88 -5.29 -5.83
C PRO A 213 11.25 -4.12 -5.05
N ALA A 214 10.33 -4.37 -4.11
CA ALA A 214 9.86 -3.34 -3.18
C ALA A 214 10.98 -2.87 -2.23
N ILE A 215 12.01 -3.70 -1.99
CA ILE A 215 13.21 -3.31 -1.24
C ILE A 215 13.94 -2.19 -1.99
N ASP A 216 14.33 -2.42 -3.25
CA ASP A 216 15.01 -1.43 -4.09
C ASP A 216 14.20 -0.13 -4.20
N PHE A 217 12.87 -0.24 -4.32
CA PHE A 217 11.98 0.92 -4.33
C PHE A 217 12.09 1.75 -3.03
N LEU A 218 12.09 1.10 -1.87
CA LEU A 218 12.20 1.79 -0.58
C LEU A 218 13.61 2.36 -0.34
N GLU A 219 14.66 1.71 -0.84
CA GLU A 219 16.01 2.24 -0.80
C GLU A 219 16.15 3.49 -1.67
N GLU A 220 15.64 3.44 -2.91
CA GLU A 220 15.71 4.55 -3.87
C GLU A 220 14.88 5.76 -3.40
N TYR A 221 13.64 5.54 -2.98
CA TYR A 221 12.71 6.64 -2.72
C TYR A 221 12.58 7.03 -1.27
N TYR A 222 12.96 6.18 -0.30
CA TYR A 222 12.69 6.38 1.13
C TYR A 222 13.90 6.09 2.02
N LYS A 223 15.13 6.19 1.49
CA LYS A 223 16.38 6.06 2.28
C LYS A 223 16.47 4.79 3.12
N ALA A 224 15.72 3.75 2.74
CA ALA A 224 15.89 2.46 3.37
C ALA A 224 17.29 1.94 3.05
N ASN A 225 17.83 1.09 3.91
CA ASN A 225 19.08 0.41 3.63
C ASN A 225 19.00 -1.02 4.17
N SER A 226 18.83 -1.98 3.28
CA SER A 226 18.71 -3.40 3.62
C SER A 226 19.98 -4.00 4.26
N ASP A 227 21.13 -3.33 4.15
CA ASP A 227 22.35 -3.70 4.89
C ASP A 227 22.30 -3.26 6.38
N GLN A 228 21.45 -2.29 6.73
CA GLN A 228 21.40 -1.65 8.06
C GLN A 228 20.10 -1.88 8.82
N GLU A 229 18.99 -2.09 8.12
CA GLU A 229 17.68 -2.31 8.71
C GLU A 229 16.89 -3.41 7.97
N LEU A 230 15.94 -4.03 8.67
CA LEU A 230 15.02 -4.98 8.05
C LEU A 230 13.98 -4.24 7.21
N VAL A 231 14.19 -4.17 5.90
CA VAL A 231 13.24 -3.57 4.95
C VAL A 231 12.10 -4.54 4.65
N ALA A 232 12.41 -5.72 4.15
CA ALA A 232 11.47 -6.82 3.93
C ALA A 232 12.21 -8.15 4.04
N GLY A 233 11.49 -9.23 4.30
CA GLY A 233 12.06 -10.57 4.27
C GLY A 233 11.06 -11.63 3.84
N SER A 234 11.62 -12.79 3.50
CA SER A 234 10.88 -14.01 3.19
C SER A 234 11.68 -15.23 3.61
N VAL A 235 11.15 -16.42 3.32
CA VAL A 235 11.72 -17.72 3.68
C VAL A 235 11.78 -18.62 2.46
N ALA A 236 12.53 -19.71 2.54
CA ALA A 236 12.47 -20.73 1.49
C ALA A 236 11.03 -21.26 1.38
N ALA A 237 10.48 -21.28 0.18
CA ALA A 237 9.11 -21.73 -0.05
C ALA A 237 9.01 -22.57 -1.32
N THR A 238 8.13 -23.56 -1.32
CA THR A 238 7.74 -24.28 -2.54
C THR A 238 6.50 -23.65 -3.19
N GLU A 239 6.26 -24.01 -4.44
CA GLU A 239 4.99 -23.82 -5.14
C GLU A 239 4.55 -25.15 -5.76
N HIS A 240 3.32 -25.21 -6.29
CA HIS A 240 2.76 -26.47 -6.80
C HIS A 240 3.62 -27.11 -7.89
N SER A 241 4.33 -26.33 -8.72
CA SER A 241 5.23 -26.88 -9.74
C SER A 241 6.34 -27.73 -9.13
N VAL A 242 6.95 -27.28 -8.04
CA VAL A 242 8.01 -27.99 -7.31
C VAL A 242 7.47 -29.28 -6.71
N MET A 243 6.29 -29.24 -6.10
CA MET A 243 5.66 -30.42 -5.48
C MET A 243 5.23 -31.44 -6.53
N CYS A 244 4.58 -31.01 -7.62
CA CYS A 244 4.15 -31.86 -8.72
C CYS A 244 5.31 -32.62 -9.38
N MET A 245 6.49 -32.01 -9.48
CA MET A 245 7.68 -32.66 -10.04
C MET A 245 8.19 -33.83 -9.18
N GLY A 246 7.77 -33.91 -7.92
CA GLY A 246 8.00 -35.05 -7.03
C GLY A 246 7.03 -36.24 -7.23
N THR A 247 6.05 -36.07 -8.12
CA THR A 247 4.92 -36.99 -8.40
C THR A 247 4.01 -37.28 -7.21
N THR A 248 2.79 -37.74 -7.50
CA THR A 248 1.79 -38.07 -6.47
C THR A 248 2.27 -39.21 -5.57
N GLU A 249 2.93 -40.22 -6.13
CA GLU A 249 3.46 -41.37 -5.40
C GLU A 249 4.68 -41.01 -4.54
N GLY A 250 5.45 -39.99 -4.96
CA GLY A 250 6.68 -39.54 -4.32
C GLY A 250 6.50 -38.34 -3.38
N GLU A 251 5.27 -37.90 -3.10
CA GLU A 251 5.02 -36.69 -2.29
C GLU A 251 5.67 -36.78 -0.90
N TYR A 252 5.53 -37.91 -0.20
CA TYR A 252 6.19 -38.11 1.10
C TYR A 252 7.72 -37.97 1.02
N GLU A 253 8.36 -38.59 0.03
CA GLU A 253 9.81 -38.51 -0.16
C GLU A 253 10.24 -37.09 -0.54
N THR A 254 9.37 -36.36 -1.25
CA THR A 254 9.57 -34.94 -1.56
C THR A 254 9.57 -34.10 -0.29
N PHE A 255 8.58 -34.27 0.60
CA PHE A 255 8.55 -33.61 1.91
C PHE A 255 9.80 -33.94 2.72
N LYS A 256 10.15 -35.22 2.84
CA LYS A 256 11.33 -35.67 3.57
C LYS A 256 12.59 -34.99 3.03
N ARG A 257 12.86 -35.09 1.72
CA ARG A 257 14.02 -34.48 1.06
C ARG A 257 14.08 -32.96 1.28
N LEU A 258 12.95 -32.26 1.15
CA LEU A 258 12.91 -30.80 1.37
C LEU A 258 13.30 -30.46 2.82
N ILE A 259 12.78 -31.20 3.79
CA ILE A 259 12.96 -30.96 5.23
C ILE A 259 14.37 -31.35 5.71
N THR A 260 14.92 -32.46 5.22
CA THR A 260 16.16 -33.05 5.78
C THR A 260 17.41 -32.81 4.93
N GLU A 261 17.28 -32.56 3.63
CA GLU A 261 18.42 -32.45 2.72
C GLU A 261 18.55 -31.08 2.07
N VAL A 262 17.45 -30.53 1.53
CA VAL A 262 17.47 -29.25 0.81
C VAL A 262 17.49 -28.07 1.80
N TYR A 263 16.63 -28.13 2.82
CA TYR A 263 16.53 -27.10 3.86
C TYR A 263 16.65 -27.72 5.26
N PRO A 264 17.83 -28.29 5.61
CA PRO A 264 18.06 -28.99 6.88
C PRO A 264 17.95 -28.07 8.11
N LYS A 265 18.04 -26.75 7.90
CA LYS A 265 17.88 -25.72 8.93
C LYS A 265 17.16 -24.50 8.35
N GLY A 266 16.79 -23.56 9.22
CA GLY A 266 16.04 -22.36 8.84
C GLY A 266 14.56 -22.66 8.63
N ILE A 267 13.84 -21.67 8.08
CA ILE A 267 12.40 -21.75 7.83
C ILE A 267 12.17 -22.23 6.39
N VAL A 268 11.30 -23.24 6.23
CA VAL A 268 10.83 -23.71 4.93
C VAL A 268 9.30 -23.81 4.92
N SER A 269 8.67 -23.12 3.97
CA SER A 269 7.23 -23.22 3.71
C SER A 269 6.97 -24.21 2.57
N ILE A 270 6.12 -25.21 2.81
CA ILE A 270 5.85 -26.26 1.83
C ILE A 270 4.37 -26.23 1.47
N VAL A 271 4.05 -25.97 0.20
CA VAL A 271 2.67 -26.09 -0.28
C VAL A 271 2.20 -27.53 -0.13
N SER A 272 1.09 -27.70 0.58
CA SER A 272 0.73 -28.99 1.21
C SER A 272 -0.61 -29.53 0.74
N ASP A 273 -1.22 -28.93 -0.27
CA ASP A 273 -2.52 -29.32 -0.82
C ASP A 273 -2.44 -29.64 -2.32
N THR A 274 -1.26 -30.04 -2.80
CA THR A 274 -1.07 -30.40 -4.22
C THR A 274 -1.99 -31.55 -4.63
N TRP A 275 -2.23 -32.51 -3.73
CA TRP A 275 -3.20 -33.60 -3.94
C TRP A 275 -4.13 -33.82 -2.75
N ASP A 276 -3.59 -34.01 -1.54
CA ASP A 276 -4.39 -34.29 -0.34
C ASP A 276 -3.74 -33.70 0.93
N LEU A 277 -4.23 -32.53 1.33
CA LEU A 277 -3.81 -31.84 2.56
C LEU A 277 -3.97 -32.70 3.81
N TRP A 278 -5.06 -33.45 3.90
CA TRP A 278 -5.35 -34.23 5.10
C TRP A 278 -4.39 -35.40 5.23
N LYS A 279 -3.99 -36.03 4.11
CA LYS A 279 -2.96 -37.07 4.10
C LYS A 279 -1.59 -36.51 4.51
N VAL A 280 -1.21 -35.32 4.05
CA VAL A 280 0.02 -34.65 4.51
C VAL A 280 0.00 -34.50 6.03
N LEU A 281 -1.08 -33.97 6.58
CA LEU A 281 -1.22 -33.70 8.02
C LEU A 281 -1.32 -34.97 8.88
N THR A 282 -1.91 -36.05 8.37
CA THR A 282 -2.25 -37.25 9.17
C THR A 282 -1.39 -38.49 8.90
N ASP A 283 -0.59 -38.50 7.84
CA ASP A 283 0.34 -39.59 7.52
C ASP A 283 1.79 -39.08 7.42
N TYR A 284 2.05 -38.10 6.55
CA TYR A 284 3.43 -37.70 6.25
C TYR A 284 4.11 -36.96 7.40
N LEU A 285 3.44 -35.94 7.96
CA LEU A 285 4.01 -35.16 9.07
C LEU A 285 4.23 -36.00 10.34
N PRO A 286 3.32 -36.91 10.75
CA PRO A 286 3.59 -37.85 11.84
C PRO A 286 4.85 -38.70 11.62
N ARG A 287 5.08 -39.17 10.39
CA ARG A 287 6.28 -39.95 10.04
C ARG A 287 7.57 -39.13 10.07
N LEU A 288 7.49 -37.83 9.82
CA LEU A 288 8.59 -36.88 9.86
C LEU A 288 8.68 -36.12 11.19
N ARG A 289 7.92 -36.54 12.20
CA ARG A 289 7.79 -35.79 13.45
C ARG A 289 9.14 -35.53 14.10
N GLU A 290 9.94 -36.57 14.28
CA GLU A 290 11.25 -36.47 14.94
C GLU A 290 12.23 -35.60 14.15
N ASP A 291 12.22 -35.69 12.82
CA ASP A 291 13.04 -34.85 11.94
C ASP A 291 12.66 -33.36 12.07
N ILE A 292 11.37 -33.06 12.24
CA ILE A 292 10.86 -31.69 12.37
C ILE A 292 11.11 -31.14 13.78
N VAL A 293 10.75 -31.85 14.85
CA VAL A 293 10.88 -31.31 16.22
C VAL A 293 12.34 -31.13 16.65
N SER A 294 13.27 -31.86 16.04
CA SER A 294 14.71 -31.75 16.31
C SER A 294 15.43 -30.71 15.45
N ARG A 295 14.76 -30.07 14.48
CA ARG A 295 15.40 -29.13 13.55
C ARG A 295 15.73 -27.77 14.19
N GLU A 296 16.79 -27.14 13.71
CA GLU A 296 17.07 -25.72 13.94
C GLU A 296 16.31 -24.87 12.91
N GLY A 297 15.11 -24.42 13.25
CA GLY A 297 14.24 -23.64 12.37
C GLY A 297 12.80 -24.16 12.37
N LYS A 298 12.02 -23.84 11.33
CA LYS A 298 10.59 -24.13 11.29
C LYS A 298 10.16 -24.71 9.93
N VAL A 299 9.34 -25.75 9.94
CA VAL A 299 8.57 -26.17 8.77
C VAL A 299 7.21 -25.48 8.84
N VAL A 300 6.78 -24.87 7.73
CA VAL A 300 5.49 -24.19 7.63
C VAL A 300 4.63 -24.90 6.61
N ILE A 301 3.47 -25.39 7.03
CA ILE A 301 2.51 -26.07 6.16
C ILE A 301 1.65 -25.03 5.47
N ARG A 302 1.63 -25.07 4.13
CA ARG A 302 0.90 -24.10 3.31
C ARG A 302 -0.24 -24.75 2.52
N PRO A 303 -1.45 -24.85 3.08
CA PRO A 303 -2.67 -24.99 2.27
C PRO A 303 -2.90 -23.74 1.40
N ASP A 304 -3.48 -23.93 0.22
CA ASP A 304 -3.73 -22.87 -0.77
C ASP A 304 -5.08 -23.03 -1.52
N SER A 305 -5.97 -23.88 -1.00
CA SER A 305 -7.27 -24.18 -1.58
C SER A 305 -8.32 -24.49 -0.52
N GLY A 306 -9.60 -24.21 -0.86
CA GLY A 306 -10.74 -24.34 0.05
C GLY A 306 -11.17 -23.01 0.68
N ASP A 307 -12.07 -23.06 1.66
CA ASP A 307 -12.38 -21.86 2.45
C ASP A 307 -11.26 -21.65 3.49
N PRO A 308 -10.57 -20.50 3.48
CA PRO A 308 -9.41 -20.26 4.35
C PRO A 308 -9.74 -20.39 5.83
N VAL A 309 -10.93 -19.97 6.24
CA VAL A 309 -11.33 -19.96 7.64
C VAL A 309 -11.55 -21.39 8.12
N ASP A 310 -12.27 -22.18 7.31
CA ASP A 310 -12.55 -23.59 7.60
C ASP A 310 -11.32 -24.48 7.51
N ILE A 311 -10.43 -24.26 6.54
CA ILE A 311 -9.21 -25.06 6.42
C ILE A 311 -8.28 -24.83 7.62
N ILE A 312 -8.08 -23.57 8.03
CA ILE A 312 -7.19 -23.24 9.14
C ILE A 312 -7.80 -23.62 10.49
N CYS A 313 -9.06 -23.26 10.73
CA CYS A 313 -9.69 -23.37 12.04
C CYS A 313 -10.48 -24.67 12.22
N GLY A 314 -10.81 -25.36 11.13
CA GLY A 314 -11.66 -26.55 11.11
C GLY A 314 -13.15 -26.22 10.98
N ASN A 315 -13.85 -26.91 10.09
CA ASN A 315 -15.27 -26.74 9.80
C ASN A 315 -16.15 -27.60 10.73
N PRO A 316 -16.97 -27.04 11.63
CA PRO A 316 -17.85 -27.82 12.51
C PRO A 316 -18.82 -28.76 11.77
N ASN A 317 -19.15 -28.44 10.52
CA ASN A 317 -20.01 -29.24 9.64
C ASN A 317 -19.21 -30.17 8.70
N GLY A 318 -17.91 -30.32 8.93
CA GLY A 318 -17.03 -31.21 8.18
C GLY A 318 -17.51 -32.66 8.23
N LYS A 319 -17.33 -33.39 7.12
CA LYS A 319 -17.69 -34.80 6.97
C LYS A 319 -16.68 -35.72 7.64
N THR A 320 -15.43 -35.28 7.72
CA THR A 320 -14.33 -36.04 8.33
C THR A 320 -13.86 -35.35 9.61
N GLU A 321 -13.17 -36.08 10.48
CA GLU A 321 -12.57 -35.49 11.68
C GLU A 321 -11.48 -34.48 11.33
N GLN A 322 -10.76 -34.70 10.23
CA GLN A 322 -9.74 -33.79 9.73
C GLN A 322 -10.34 -32.44 9.33
N GLU A 323 -11.46 -32.45 8.59
CA GLU A 323 -12.18 -31.23 8.21
C GLU A 323 -12.68 -30.48 9.44
N LYS A 324 -13.17 -31.17 10.47
CA LYS A 324 -13.65 -30.55 11.72
C LYS A 324 -12.54 -29.93 12.57
N LYS A 325 -11.37 -30.56 12.57
CA LYS A 325 -10.21 -30.08 13.32
C LYS A 325 -9.51 -28.93 12.63
N GLY A 326 -9.35 -29.01 11.31
CA GLY A 326 -8.57 -28.04 10.53
C GLY A 326 -7.07 -28.15 10.81
N VAL A 327 -6.29 -27.34 10.10
CA VAL A 327 -4.83 -27.44 10.06
C VAL A 327 -4.21 -27.23 11.44
N ILE A 328 -4.59 -26.19 12.18
CA ILE A 328 -3.91 -25.84 13.43
C ILE A 328 -4.11 -26.92 14.51
N GLU A 329 -5.31 -27.45 14.64
CA GLU A 329 -5.57 -28.53 15.61
C GLU A 329 -4.90 -29.85 15.19
N LEU A 330 -4.89 -30.18 13.90
CA LEU A 330 -4.18 -31.37 13.42
C LEU A 330 -2.67 -31.29 13.65
N LEU A 331 -2.06 -30.11 13.45
CA LEU A 331 -0.66 -29.89 13.79
C LEU A 331 -0.42 -30.03 15.29
N TRP A 332 -1.33 -29.51 16.11
CA TRP A 332 -1.26 -29.67 17.57
C TRP A 332 -1.34 -31.14 18.00
N ASP A 333 -2.22 -31.93 17.40
CA ASP A 333 -2.37 -33.35 17.72
C ASP A 333 -1.09 -34.16 17.43
N VAL A 334 -0.33 -33.78 16.41
CA VAL A 334 0.91 -34.47 16.00
C VAL A 334 2.12 -33.97 16.79
N PHE A 335 2.29 -32.65 16.89
CA PHE A 335 3.52 -32.03 17.39
C PHE A 335 3.41 -31.55 18.84
N GLY A 336 2.20 -31.23 19.29
CA GLY A 336 1.96 -30.57 20.57
C GLY A 336 2.52 -29.16 20.61
N GLY A 337 2.83 -28.71 21.82
CA GLY A 337 3.34 -27.37 22.08
C GLY A 337 3.16 -27.00 23.55
N THR A 338 2.98 -25.71 23.81
CA THR A 338 2.79 -25.19 25.17
C THR A 338 1.47 -24.44 25.27
N THR A 339 0.84 -24.46 26.44
CA THR A 339 -0.22 -23.51 26.77
C THR A 339 0.42 -22.32 27.48
N ASN A 340 0.27 -21.13 26.92
CA ASN A 340 0.87 -19.92 27.46
C ASN A 340 0.14 -19.43 28.73
N ALA A 341 0.68 -18.37 29.36
CA ALA A 341 0.10 -17.79 30.57
C ALA A 341 -1.32 -17.21 30.38
N LYS A 342 -1.75 -16.96 29.13
CA LYS A 342 -3.09 -16.48 28.78
C LYS A 342 -4.09 -17.64 28.58
N GLY A 343 -3.64 -18.90 28.69
CA GLY A 343 -4.47 -20.09 28.55
C GLY A 343 -4.63 -20.60 27.11
N PHE A 344 -3.85 -20.08 26.17
CA PHE A 344 -3.93 -20.45 24.74
C PHE A 344 -2.78 -21.36 24.33
N LYS A 345 -3.07 -22.30 23.43
CA LYS A 345 -2.12 -23.25 22.85
C LYS A 345 -1.25 -22.59 21.79
N GLU A 346 0.05 -22.83 21.88
CA GLU A 346 1.09 -22.41 20.95
C GLU A 346 1.85 -23.65 20.48
N LEU A 347 1.86 -23.90 19.18
CA LEU A 347 2.57 -25.03 18.58
C LEU A 347 4.06 -25.00 18.96
N VAL A 348 4.71 -26.17 18.97
CA VAL A 348 6.18 -26.21 19.09
C VAL A 348 6.84 -25.28 18.05
N PRO A 349 7.93 -24.57 18.38
CA PRO A 349 8.51 -23.55 17.49
C PRO A 349 8.94 -24.06 16.10
N GLN A 350 9.11 -25.37 15.94
CA GLN A 350 9.56 -26.02 14.71
C GLN A 350 8.46 -26.26 13.68
N ILE A 351 7.19 -26.04 14.01
CA ILE A 351 6.06 -26.22 13.09
C ILE A 351 5.16 -24.98 13.09
N GLY A 352 4.51 -24.70 11.97
CA GLY A 352 3.49 -23.66 11.86
C GLY A 352 2.68 -23.82 10.57
N ALA A 353 1.76 -22.89 10.33
CA ALA A 353 0.97 -22.85 9.11
C ALA A 353 0.96 -21.47 8.47
N ILE A 354 0.76 -21.44 7.16
CA ILE A 354 0.47 -20.22 6.40
C ILE A 354 -0.65 -20.50 5.39
N TYR A 355 -1.63 -19.62 5.24
CA TYR A 355 -2.65 -19.75 4.20
C TYR A 355 -2.53 -18.61 3.18
N GLY A 356 -2.41 -18.94 1.90
CA GLY A 356 -2.02 -17.97 0.85
C GLY A 356 -3.15 -17.42 -0.03
N ASP A 357 -4.35 -18.02 -0.04
CA ASP A 357 -5.40 -17.67 -0.98
C ASP A 357 -6.48 -16.75 -0.39
N SER A 358 -6.75 -15.65 -1.11
CA SER A 358 -7.93 -14.80 -0.92
C SER A 358 -8.20 -14.34 0.52
N ILE A 359 -7.15 -14.09 1.31
CA ILE A 359 -7.29 -13.54 2.67
C ILE A 359 -7.68 -12.05 2.58
N THR A 360 -8.87 -11.73 3.10
CA THR A 360 -9.37 -10.36 3.35
C THR A 360 -9.29 -10.02 4.83
N VAL A 361 -9.40 -8.73 5.21
CA VAL A 361 -9.42 -8.31 6.63
C VAL A 361 -10.53 -9.03 7.40
N ALA A 362 -11.72 -9.16 6.80
CA ALA A 362 -12.84 -9.88 7.40
C ALA A 362 -12.52 -11.37 7.63
N ARG A 363 -11.82 -12.03 6.69
CA ARG A 363 -11.38 -13.42 6.84
C ARG A 363 -10.27 -13.55 7.89
N ALA A 364 -9.32 -12.63 7.94
CA ALA A 364 -8.29 -12.60 8.98
C ALA A 364 -8.91 -12.49 10.38
N THR A 365 -9.90 -11.59 10.56
CA THR A 365 -10.66 -11.47 11.81
C THR A 365 -11.37 -12.76 12.18
N GLN A 366 -12.04 -13.41 11.23
CA GLN A 366 -12.75 -14.69 11.48
C GLN A 366 -11.78 -15.83 11.85
N ILE A 367 -10.63 -15.91 11.18
CA ILE A 367 -9.59 -16.90 11.50
C ILE A 367 -9.10 -16.68 12.93
N CYS A 368 -8.76 -15.44 13.29
CA CYS A 368 -8.26 -15.15 14.63
C CYS A 368 -9.30 -15.41 15.73
N GLU A 369 -10.57 -15.03 15.52
CA GLU A 369 -11.63 -15.31 16.51
C GLU A 369 -11.87 -16.81 16.65
N ARG A 370 -11.95 -17.57 15.55
CA ARG A 370 -12.16 -19.04 15.64
C ARG A 370 -10.98 -19.78 16.25
N LEU A 371 -9.75 -19.34 16.00
CA LEU A 371 -8.58 -19.91 16.68
C LEU A 371 -8.65 -19.63 18.19
N LYS A 372 -9.00 -18.40 18.58
CA LYS A 372 -9.22 -18.02 19.98
C LYS A 372 -10.33 -18.86 20.62
N GLU A 373 -11.48 -19.02 19.98
CA GLU A 373 -12.59 -19.87 20.47
C GLU A 373 -12.15 -21.33 20.69
N LYS A 374 -11.26 -21.85 19.83
CA LYS A 374 -10.66 -23.19 19.96
C LYS A 374 -9.50 -23.26 20.95
N GLY A 375 -9.16 -22.14 21.60
CA GLY A 375 -8.08 -22.06 22.59
C GLY A 375 -6.67 -22.07 22.00
N PHE A 376 -6.51 -21.61 20.75
CA PHE A 376 -5.21 -21.45 20.08
C PHE A 376 -4.80 -19.97 19.99
N ALA A 377 -3.49 -19.72 20.13
CA ALA A 377 -2.93 -18.40 19.85
C ALA A 377 -3.08 -18.07 18.37
N SER A 378 -3.43 -16.81 18.06
CA SER A 378 -3.55 -16.33 16.67
C SER A 378 -2.22 -16.43 15.92
N THR A 379 -1.09 -16.29 16.62
CA THR A 379 0.27 -16.34 16.05
C THR A 379 0.72 -17.74 15.62
N ASN A 380 -0.12 -18.77 15.75
CA ASN A 380 0.14 -20.09 15.18
C ASN A 380 0.05 -20.12 13.64
N VAL A 381 -0.56 -19.10 13.03
CA VAL A 381 -0.75 -19.00 11.59
C VAL A 381 -0.24 -17.68 11.04
N VAL A 382 0.38 -17.73 9.87
CA VAL A 382 0.67 -16.57 9.00
C VAL A 382 -0.39 -16.50 7.91
N LEU A 383 -0.73 -15.30 7.47
CA LEU A 383 -1.74 -15.05 6.44
C LEU A 383 -1.06 -14.43 5.21
N GLY A 384 -1.10 -15.13 4.09
CA GLY A 384 -0.64 -14.63 2.80
C GLY A 384 -1.66 -13.68 2.19
N ILE A 385 -1.28 -12.43 2.01
CA ILE A 385 -2.15 -11.37 1.49
C ILE A 385 -1.84 -11.19 0.00
N GLY A 386 -2.72 -11.74 -0.84
CA GLY A 386 -2.57 -11.71 -2.29
C GLY A 386 -3.19 -10.49 -2.98
N SER A 387 -3.17 -10.53 -4.31
CA SER A 387 -3.73 -9.47 -5.17
C SER A 387 -5.24 -9.30 -5.03
N PHE A 388 -5.99 -10.32 -4.61
CA PHE A 388 -7.42 -10.15 -4.35
C PHE A 388 -7.69 -9.02 -3.34
N THR A 389 -6.83 -8.90 -2.33
CA THR A 389 -6.93 -7.82 -1.34
C THR A 389 -6.38 -6.49 -1.86
N TYR A 390 -5.25 -6.49 -2.56
CA TYR A 390 -4.60 -5.24 -2.97
C TYR A 390 -5.07 -4.71 -4.32
N GLN A 391 -5.11 -5.56 -5.35
CA GLN A 391 -5.49 -5.20 -6.72
C GLN A 391 -7.00 -4.94 -6.88
N TYR A 392 -7.86 -5.58 -6.09
CA TYR A 392 -9.31 -5.38 -6.16
C TYR A 392 -9.79 -4.08 -5.48
N ASN A 393 -8.98 -3.04 -5.63
CA ASN A 393 -9.28 -1.69 -5.19
C ASN A 393 -9.18 -0.72 -6.36
N THR A 394 -9.78 0.45 -6.17
CA THR A 394 -9.65 1.56 -7.11
C THR A 394 -9.35 2.84 -6.34
N ARG A 395 -9.01 3.90 -7.06
CA ARG A 395 -8.98 5.28 -6.54
C ARG A 395 -10.27 5.65 -5.79
N ASP A 396 -11.39 5.04 -6.17
CA ASP A 396 -12.71 5.28 -5.58
C ASP A 396 -12.99 4.50 -4.29
N THR A 397 -12.10 3.59 -3.86
CA THR A 397 -12.17 2.93 -2.54
C THR A 397 -12.20 3.98 -1.43
N PHE A 398 -11.27 4.95 -1.45
CA PHE A 398 -11.27 6.11 -0.55
C PHE A 398 -11.72 7.42 -1.22
N GLY A 399 -12.31 7.31 -2.42
CA GLY A 399 -12.89 8.45 -3.13
C GLY A 399 -11.92 9.61 -3.35
N PHE A 400 -10.61 9.32 -3.47
CA PHE A 400 -9.57 10.34 -3.58
C PHE A 400 -9.90 11.34 -4.67
N ALA A 401 -9.52 12.59 -4.51
CA ALA A 401 -9.65 13.57 -5.57
C ALA A 401 -8.62 14.67 -5.42
N MET A 402 -8.07 15.10 -6.56
CA MET A 402 -7.45 16.40 -6.67
C MET A 402 -8.50 17.45 -7.05
N LYS A 403 -8.54 18.59 -6.37
CA LYS A 403 -9.49 19.66 -6.68
C LYS A 403 -8.86 21.04 -6.52
N ALA A 404 -9.03 21.87 -7.54
CA ALA A 404 -8.76 23.31 -7.42
C ALA A 404 -9.78 23.96 -6.50
N THR A 405 -9.28 24.76 -5.57
CA THR A 405 -10.07 25.37 -4.50
C THR A 405 -9.78 26.85 -4.33
N TYR A 406 -8.68 27.34 -4.89
CA TYR A 406 -8.37 28.76 -4.97
C TYR A 406 -7.64 29.07 -6.28
N GLY A 407 -7.78 30.28 -6.78
CA GLY A 407 -6.96 30.81 -7.86
C GLY A 407 -6.92 32.33 -7.85
N GLU A 408 -5.98 32.91 -8.57
CA GLU A 408 -5.83 34.36 -8.68
C GLU A 408 -5.99 34.79 -10.12
N VAL A 409 -6.80 35.82 -10.35
CA VAL A 409 -7.07 36.37 -11.69
C VAL A 409 -7.00 37.89 -11.61
N ASN A 410 -6.15 38.51 -12.41
CA ASN A 410 -5.90 39.97 -12.40
C ASN A 410 -5.51 40.49 -11.01
N GLY A 411 -4.74 39.71 -10.24
CA GLY A 411 -4.32 40.05 -8.88
C GLY A 411 -5.39 39.87 -7.80
N GLU A 412 -6.58 39.38 -8.16
CA GLU A 412 -7.66 39.11 -7.20
C GLU A 412 -7.80 37.62 -6.90
N GLY A 413 -7.74 37.26 -5.62
CA GLY A 413 -7.98 35.91 -5.13
C GLY A 413 -9.45 35.50 -5.25
N ARG A 414 -9.69 34.29 -5.78
CA ARG A 414 -11.01 33.71 -6.00
C ARG A 414 -11.08 32.33 -5.39
N ALA A 415 -12.01 32.15 -4.46
CA ALA A 415 -12.32 30.84 -3.94
C ALA A 415 -13.11 30.03 -4.98
N ILE A 416 -12.61 28.84 -5.32
CA ILE A 416 -13.20 27.89 -6.25
C ILE A 416 -13.90 26.80 -5.44
N PHE A 417 -15.18 26.56 -5.70
CA PHE A 417 -15.93 25.47 -5.06
C PHE A 417 -17.09 25.04 -5.96
N LYS A 418 -17.56 23.80 -5.77
CA LYS A 418 -18.76 23.30 -6.43
C LYS A 418 -19.90 23.24 -5.42
N ASP A 419 -21.01 23.87 -5.74
CA ASP A 419 -22.27 23.80 -4.98
C ASP A 419 -23.45 23.56 -5.95
N PRO A 420 -23.54 22.36 -6.56
CA PRO A 420 -24.59 22.09 -7.55
C PRO A 420 -25.97 22.01 -6.88
N ILE A 421 -26.90 22.85 -7.35
CA ILE A 421 -28.29 22.96 -6.85
C ILE A 421 -29.07 21.62 -6.89
N THR A 422 -28.66 20.69 -7.75
CA THR A 422 -29.31 19.37 -7.92
C THR A 422 -28.75 18.27 -7.01
N ASP A 423 -27.84 18.60 -6.11
CA ASP A 423 -27.20 17.65 -5.19
C ASP A 423 -27.78 17.77 -3.78
N ASP A 424 -27.83 16.66 -3.05
CA ASP A 424 -28.43 16.53 -1.71
C ASP A 424 -27.57 17.15 -0.58
N GLY A 425 -26.63 18.03 -0.92
CA GLY A 425 -25.70 18.67 0.02
C GLY A 425 -24.45 17.84 0.34
N THR A 426 -24.33 16.60 -0.18
CA THR A 426 -23.16 15.74 0.09
C THR A 426 -21.91 16.12 -0.71
N LYS A 427 -22.01 16.90 -1.79
CA LYS A 427 -20.85 17.37 -2.59
C LYS A 427 -20.34 18.77 -2.22
N LYS A 428 -20.70 19.32 -1.06
CA LYS A 428 -20.13 20.60 -0.58
C LYS A 428 -18.60 20.45 -0.44
N SER A 429 -17.87 20.97 -1.41
CA SER A 429 -16.41 20.88 -1.46
C SER A 429 -15.79 21.94 -0.57
N ALA A 430 -14.62 21.64 0.01
CA ALA A 430 -13.77 22.64 0.62
C ALA A 430 -13.50 23.81 -0.36
N LYS A 431 -13.35 25.01 0.19
CA LYS A 431 -13.33 26.27 -0.55
C LYS A 431 -12.08 27.08 -0.20
N GLY A 432 -11.50 27.77 -1.18
CA GLY A 432 -10.40 28.70 -0.93
C GLY A 432 -9.08 28.02 -0.54
N LEU A 433 -8.21 28.78 0.12
CA LEU A 433 -6.98 28.26 0.74
C LEU A 433 -7.32 27.42 1.97
N MET A 434 -6.39 26.58 2.41
CA MET A 434 -6.64 25.58 3.45
C MET A 434 -5.57 25.60 4.52
N LYS A 435 -5.99 25.44 5.77
CA LYS A 435 -5.12 25.19 6.91
C LYS A 435 -5.53 23.89 7.57
N ILE A 436 -4.56 23.04 7.86
CA ILE A 436 -4.78 21.81 8.64
C ILE A 436 -4.15 21.99 10.01
N ASP A 437 -4.91 21.76 11.07
CA ASP A 437 -4.41 21.77 12.46
C ASP A 437 -4.49 20.36 13.04
N LEU A 438 -3.54 20.01 13.93
CA LEU A 438 -3.60 18.80 14.73
C LEU A 438 -4.23 19.13 16.09
N ILE A 439 -5.43 18.63 16.34
CA ILE A 439 -6.19 18.85 17.58
C ILE A 439 -6.50 17.48 18.18
N ASP A 440 -6.10 17.26 19.43
CA ASP A 440 -6.31 15.99 20.14
C ASP A 440 -5.83 14.75 19.34
N GLY A 441 -4.72 14.89 18.62
CA GLY A 441 -4.13 13.82 17.81
C GLY A 441 -4.83 13.57 16.47
N LYS A 442 -5.85 14.35 16.10
CA LYS A 442 -6.56 14.25 14.82
C LYS A 442 -6.38 15.49 13.96
N TYR A 443 -6.28 15.30 12.66
CA TYR A 443 -6.16 16.40 11.71
C TYR A 443 -7.52 17.03 11.42
N HIS A 444 -7.60 18.35 11.47
CA HIS A 444 -8.80 19.13 11.20
C HIS A 444 -8.55 20.15 10.09
N LEU A 445 -9.46 20.19 9.12
CA LEU A 445 -9.46 21.18 8.03
C LEU A 445 -10.19 22.45 8.46
N THR A 446 -9.51 23.60 8.33
CA THR A 446 -10.14 24.92 8.21
C THR A 446 -9.94 25.41 6.78
N ASP A 447 -11.03 25.66 6.05
CA ASP A 447 -11.00 26.14 4.67
C ASP A 447 -11.32 27.64 4.57
N ASN A 448 -11.11 28.20 3.39
CA ASN A 448 -11.30 29.60 3.05
C ASN A 448 -10.52 30.57 3.95
N VAL A 449 -9.32 30.16 4.33
CA VAL A 449 -8.39 30.95 5.15
C VAL A 449 -7.61 31.97 4.29
N SER A 450 -6.95 32.92 4.93
CA SER A 450 -5.99 33.81 4.28
C SER A 450 -4.65 33.12 3.97
N TRP A 451 -3.82 33.72 3.11
CA TRP A 451 -2.44 33.25 2.88
C TRP A 451 -1.57 33.28 4.15
N GLU A 452 -1.82 34.21 5.07
CA GLU A 452 -1.13 34.26 6.37
C GLU A 452 -1.43 33.03 7.22
N GLU A 453 -2.69 32.57 7.21
CA GLU A 453 -3.14 31.37 7.93
C GLU A 453 -2.78 30.08 7.20
N GLU A 454 -2.83 30.04 5.86
CA GLU A 454 -2.43 28.89 5.03
C GLU A 454 -0.98 28.49 5.31
N LYS A 455 -0.09 29.47 5.53
CA LYS A 455 1.32 29.25 5.89
C LYS A 455 1.52 28.63 7.28
N GLN A 456 0.48 28.59 8.10
CA GLN A 456 0.48 27.98 9.43
C GLN A 456 -0.06 26.54 9.35
N GLY A 457 -0.10 25.85 10.49
CA GLY A 457 -0.64 24.49 10.59
C GLY A 457 0.32 23.39 10.12
N GLU A 458 -0.22 22.21 9.85
CA GLU A 458 0.51 20.95 9.69
C GLU A 458 0.98 20.65 8.26
N LEU A 459 0.41 21.30 7.24
CA LEU A 459 0.91 21.16 5.87
C LEU A 459 2.25 21.90 5.74
N LYS A 460 3.36 21.15 5.65
CA LYS A 460 4.71 21.70 5.49
C LYS A 460 5.17 21.61 4.05
N GLU A 461 5.92 22.60 3.58
CA GLU A 461 6.53 22.53 2.24
C GLU A 461 7.50 21.36 2.16
N VAL A 462 7.19 20.41 1.26
CA VAL A 462 8.04 19.24 0.99
C VAL A 462 8.78 19.36 -0.34
N PHE A 463 8.28 20.23 -1.23
CA PHE A 463 8.92 20.55 -2.51
C PHE A 463 8.67 22.01 -2.87
N ARG A 464 9.68 22.65 -3.46
CA ARG A 464 9.61 23.99 -4.04
C ARG A 464 10.55 24.10 -5.23
N ASP A 465 10.03 24.53 -6.37
CA ASP A 465 10.82 25.02 -7.51
C ASP A 465 11.96 24.07 -7.93
N GLY A 466 11.62 22.81 -8.20
CA GLY A 466 12.56 21.78 -8.61
C GLY A 466 13.36 21.12 -7.48
N LYS A 467 13.16 21.52 -6.22
CA LYS A 467 13.91 21.01 -5.06
C LYS A 467 13.01 20.28 -4.08
N LEU A 468 13.41 19.07 -3.72
CA LEU A 468 12.87 18.35 -2.57
C LEU A 468 13.40 19.00 -1.28
N LEU A 469 12.51 19.40 -0.38
CA LEU A 469 12.83 20.07 0.88
C LEU A 469 12.79 19.11 2.08
N VAL A 470 11.91 18.10 2.00
CA VAL A 470 11.74 17.09 3.03
C VAL A 470 11.91 15.72 2.38
N ASP A 471 12.83 14.93 2.92
CA ASP A 471 13.19 13.61 2.40
C ASP A 471 13.16 12.60 3.56
N GLN A 472 11.98 12.01 3.77
CA GLN A 472 11.63 11.11 4.88
C GLN A 472 12.20 9.71 4.63
N SER A 473 12.65 9.08 5.71
CA SER A 473 13.10 7.68 5.71
C SER A 473 11.96 6.69 5.95
N LEU A 474 12.13 5.44 5.50
CA LEU A 474 11.20 4.35 5.79
C LEU A 474 10.99 4.15 7.29
N SER A 475 12.06 4.20 8.09
CA SER A 475 12.01 4.01 9.54
C SER A 475 11.19 5.10 10.26
N GLU A 476 11.30 6.37 9.85
CA GLU A 476 10.45 7.46 10.34
C GLU A 476 8.97 7.23 10.03
N ILE A 477 8.67 6.80 8.79
CA ILE A 477 7.29 6.53 8.34
C ILE A 477 6.69 5.34 9.10
N ARG A 478 7.44 4.23 9.23
CA ARG A 478 7.01 3.05 10.02
C ARG A 478 6.76 3.39 11.47
N THR A 479 7.61 4.20 12.08
CA THR A 479 7.44 4.64 13.47
C THR A 479 6.12 5.40 13.64
N ARG A 480 5.78 6.27 12.68
CA ARG A 480 4.52 7.00 12.66
C ARG A 480 3.31 6.07 12.56
N VAL A 481 3.33 5.14 11.60
CA VAL A 481 2.24 4.15 11.42
C VAL A 481 2.05 3.29 12.68
N LYS A 482 3.15 2.82 13.30
CA LYS A 482 3.09 2.01 14.54
C LYS A 482 2.49 2.79 15.72
N ASN A 483 2.93 4.02 15.94
CA ASN A 483 2.44 4.84 17.06
C ASN A 483 0.93 5.10 16.99
N GLU A 484 0.38 5.27 15.79
CA GLU A 484 -1.05 5.48 15.62
C GLU A 484 -1.88 4.21 15.89
N VAL A 485 -1.36 3.02 15.56
CA VAL A 485 -2.02 1.75 15.92
C VAL A 485 -2.09 1.59 17.45
N SER A 486 -1.02 1.96 18.18
CA SER A 486 -0.97 1.86 19.64
C SER A 486 -1.89 2.83 20.39
N VAL A 487 -2.39 3.88 19.74
CA VAL A 487 -3.35 4.85 20.34
C VAL A 487 -4.80 4.39 20.16
N GLU A 488 -5.07 3.53 19.18
CA GLU A 488 -6.40 3.01 18.85
C GLU A 488 -6.74 1.66 19.51
N ALA A 489 -5.73 0.92 19.98
CA ALA A 489 -5.86 -0.35 20.71
C ALA A 489 -6.07 -0.12 22.22
#